data_AF-A0A395HJI3-F1
#
_entry.id   AF-A0A395HJI3-F1
#
_cell.length_a   1.000
_cell.length_b   1.000
_cell.length_c   1.000
_cell.angle_alpha   90.00
_cell.angle_beta   90.00
_cell.angle_gamma   90.00
#
_symmetry.space_group_name_H-M   'P 1'
#
loop_
_entity.id
_entity.type
_entity.pdbx_description
1 polymer ?
#
loop_
_entity_poly.entity_id
_entity_poly.type
_entity_poly.pdbx_seq_one_letter_code
_entity_poly.pdbx_strand_id
1 'polypeptide(L)'
;MTMSVDISFRPLPALVDEIAEQDPNRDHVGVPDGRENLAYVGANDLRYTTFVLACAKTNHRALLLSPRTSKVELQHLMNLAGCDKFIYSKEREAARATAAQASDGWSFWPIPAFDEMLSEQPVKKWVGVSPHIYTLADCCFFVHTSGTTGLPKLVPITYGYLDAIDRTPGYPTLPGRRIRYPSQLLQGRPYLAMFPFFHVAGVMPILQSIFHANPFILCQDQPMSVERMRSCLTRDGSAAAQRIRHGLEQKSLPFPSNIPVDYLQANLDLPDLGLSADIYRNLLESVNLVIHNAWEVNFIQRLEAFEHPHIQGTRHLVDFCLASRSHAQLHFISSISSAGSWSAKHDSPIPEEIIHDPEVPLIQGYGQSKFVAEHICAQVALSSGLPVTVYRVGQICGPTAGTGVWNKKEWVPSLIETSIALGCISDSLGSAAVDWIPVDTAARIITELIDSRSKTGESALAVFNLVNPRVSEWEDVIAPIQSRYGLEKVTFEDWIARLQGIKGTAEEDLEKLPALKILEFYQGLSRSDSVECSRPARPFVTEAGEQQSASFRDLEAVTSGLMGCWLDRWGYEDKCC
;
A
#
# COMPACT_ATOMS: atom_id res chain seq x y z
N MET A 1 1.82 0.53 -18.49
CA MET A 1 1.45 1.94 -18.66
C MET A 1 0.84 2.41 -17.35
N THR A 2 1.49 3.32 -16.63
CA THR A 2 0.75 4.18 -15.69
C THR A 2 -0.38 4.82 -16.48
N MET A 3 -1.64 4.61 -16.09
CA MET A 3 -2.74 5.38 -16.68
C MET A 3 -2.37 6.85 -16.56
N SER A 4 -2.03 7.48 -17.69
CA SER A 4 -1.92 8.92 -17.76
C SER A 4 -3.35 9.42 -17.69
N VAL A 5 -3.82 9.72 -16.48
CA VAL A 5 -5.04 10.51 -16.34
C VAL A 5 -4.71 11.87 -16.94
N ASP A 6 -5.44 12.26 -17.98
CA ASP A 6 -5.38 13.62 -18.52
C ASP A 6 -6.05 14.55 -17.52
N ILE A 7 -5.26 15.01 -16.55
CA ILE A 7 -5.69 15.95 -15.51
C ILE A 7 -5.59 17.38 -16.07
N SER A 8 -6.31 17.64 -17.17
CA SER A 8 -6.54 18.98 -17.70
C SER A 8 -7.12 19.93 -16.63
N PHE A 9 -7.55 21.14 -17.00
CA PHE A 9 -8.24 22.09 -16.09
C PHE A 9 -9.61 21.61 -15.56
N ARG A 10 -9.90 20.30 -15.61
CA ARG A 10 -11.15 19.68 -15.16
C ARG A 10 -11.49 19.89 -13.68
N PRO A 11 -10.52 19.93 -12.73
CA PRO A 11 -10.83 20.30 -11.35
C PRO A 11 -11.20 21.78 -11.17
N LEU A 12 -10.90 22.66 -12.15
CA LEU A 12 -11.06 24.11 -12.01
C LEU A 12 -12.53 24.55 -11.89
N PRO A 13 -13.48 24.08 -12.71
CA PRO A 13 -14.90 24.36 -12.51
C PRO A 13 -15.38 24.01 -11.10
N ALA A 14 -15.11 22.78 -10.63
CA ALA A 14 -15.53 22.32 -9.30
C ALA A 14 -15.04 23.25 -8.19
N LEU A 15 -13.78 23.68 -8.26
CA LEU A 15 -13.20 24.54 -7.24
C LEU A 15 -13.69 26.00 -7.33
N VAL A 16 -13.98 26.50 -8.54
CA VAL A 16 -14.62 27.81 -8.73
C VAL A 16 -16.03 27.80 -8.14
N ASP A 17 -16.79 26.75 -8.41
CA ASP A 17 -18.16 26.61 -7.95
C ASP A 17 -18.21 26.46 -6.42
N GLU A 18 -17.32 25.66 -5.83
CA GLU A 18 -17.21 25.49 -4.38
C GLU A 18 -16.89 26.82 -3.65
N ILE A 19 -15.91 27.58 -4.16
CA ILE A 19 -15.59 28.90 -3.60
C ILE A 19 -16.79 29.84 -3.75
N ALA A 20 -17.44 29.86 -4.92
CA ALA A 20 -18.56 30.75 -5.18
C ALA A 20 -19.82 30.39 -4.36
N GLU A 21 -20.08 29.12 -4.08
CA GLU A 21 -21.23 28.68 -3.28
C GLU A 21 -21.03 28.93 -1.78
N GLN A 22 -19.81 28.76 -1.27
CA GLN A 22 -19.49 28.97 0.14
C GLN A 22 -19.24 30.44 0.50
N ASP A 23 -18.97 31.31 -0.47
CA ASP A 23 -18.76 32.74 -0.23
C ASP A 23 -20.08 33.42 0.20
N PRO A 24 -20.17 33.97 1.42
CA PRO A 24 -21.35 34.72 1.86
C PRO A 24 -21.63 35.96 0.99
N ASN A 25 -20.64 36.45 0.25
CA ASN A 25 -20.73 37.54 -0.71
C ASN A 25 -20.85 37.04 -2.16
N ARG A 26 -21.39 35.85 -2.41
CA ARG A 26 -21.52 35.24 -3.76
C ARG A 26 -22.09 36.15 -4.84
N ASP A 27 -22.95 37.11 -4.47
CA ASP A 27 -23.55 38.09 -5.39
C ASP A 27 -22.57 39.23 -5.77
N HIS A 28 -21.45 39.34 -5.06
CA HIS A 28 -20.32 40.26 -5.27
C HIS A 28 -19.03 39.57 -5.75
N VAL A 29 -19.03 38.24 -5.93
CA VAL A 29 -17.91 37.49 -6.53
C VAL A 29 -17.61 38.08 -7.92
N GLY A 30 -16.40 38.62 -8.11
CA GLY A 30 -16.00 39.32 -9.34
C GLY A 30 -16.17 40.85 -9.32
N VAL A 31 -16.68 41.45 -8.24
CA VAL A 31 -16.84 42.91 -8.12
C VAL A 31 -15.50 43.57 -7.69
N PRO A 32 -15.08 44.71 -8.27
CA PRO A 32 -13.70 45.22 -8.17
C PRO A 32 -13.20 45.69 -6.79
N ASP A 33 -14.06 45.84 -5.79
CA ASP A 33 -13.69 46.52 -4.53
C ASP A 33 -13.31 45.50 -3.44
N GLY A 34 -12.07 45.61 -2.94
CA GLY A 34 -11.57 44.84 -1.78
C GLY A 34 -11.42 43.33 -2.01
N ARG A 35 -10.36 42.88 -2.68
CA ARG A 35 -10.06 41.44 -2.85
C ARG A 35 -9.85 40.76 -1.50
N GLU A 36 -10.73 39.86 -1.09
CA GLU A 36 -10.54 39.10 0.14
C GLU A 36 -9.43 38.04 0.00
N ASN A 37 -8.81 37.68 1.12
CA ASN A 37 -7.82 36.63 1.18
C ASN A 37 -8.47 35.33 1.66
N LEU A 38 -8.19 34.23 0.97
CA LEU A 38 -8.66 32.89 1.31
C LEU A 38 -7.46 32.00 1.63
N ALA A 39 -7.39 31.49 2.86
CA ALA A 39 -6.32 30.62 3.28
C ALA A 39 -6.58 29.18 2.84
N TYR A 40 -5.56 28.47 2.37
CA TYR A 40 -5.72 27.11 1.85
C TYR A 40 -4.69 26.14 2.39
N VAL A 41 -5.17 24.99 2.87
CA VAL A 41 -4.37 23.81 3.22
C VAL A 41 -4.95 22.56 2.58
N GLY A 42 -4.23 21.99 1.62
CA GLY A 42 -4.59 20.72 0.97
C GLY A 42 -3.50 19.65 1.01
N ALA A 43 -3.82 18.46 0.50
CA ALA A 43 -2.80 17.47 0.14
C ALA A 43 -1.90 18.02 -0.97
N ASN A 44 -0.65 17.56 -1.04
CA ASN A 44 0.36 18.10 -1.95
C ASN A 44 0.11 17.71 -3.42
N ASP A 45 -0.90 18.31 -4.05
CA ASP A 45 -1.35 18.02 -5.41
C ASP A 45 -1.80 19.26 -6.20
N LEU A 46 -2.39 19.03 -7.37
CA LEU A 46 -2.81 20.07 -8.31
C LEU A 46 -3.88 21.03 -7.75
N ARG A 47 -4.58 20.66 -6.66
CA ARG A 47 -5.59 21.54 -6.04
C ARG A 47 -5.02 22.88 -5.60
N TYR A 48 -3.76 22.96 -5.20
CA TYR A 48 -3.12 24.24 -4.87
C TYR A 48 -3.15 25.23 -6.04
N THR A 49 -2.82 24.78 -7.27
CA THR A 49 -2.86 25.69 -8.42
C THR A 49 -4.27 25.93 -8.91
N THR A 50 -5.10 24.90 -8.92
CA THR A 50 -6.53 25.04 -9.21
C THR A 50 -7.17 26.07 -8.27
N PHE A 51 -6.77 26.09 -7.00
CA PHE A 51 -7.25 27.05 -6.00
C PHE A 51 -6.80 28.47 -6.30
N VAL A 52 -5.53 28.69 -6.63
CA VAL A 52 -5.04 30.02 -7.05
C VAL A 52 -5.81 30.53 -8.27
N LEU A 53 -6.05 29.68 -9.27
CA LEU A 53 -6.82 30.03 -10.47
C LEU A 53 -8.29 30.29 -10.14
N ALA A 54 -8.87 29.51 -9.24
CA ALA A 54 -10.25 29.70 -8.79
C ALA A 54 -10.38 31.05 -8.05
N CYS A 55 -9.46 31.37 -7.13
CA CYS A 55 -9.39 32.68 -6.48
C CYS A 55 -9.27 33.81 -7.50
N ALA A 56 -8.38 33.69 -8.50
CA ALA A 56 -8.24 34.70 -9.54
C ALA A 56 -9.54 34.91 -10.35
N LYS A 57 -10.31 33.84 -10.58
CA LYS A 57 -11.63 33.91 -11.22
C LYS A 57 -12.70 34.50 -10.30
N THR A 58 -12.66 34.24 -9.00
CA THR A 58 -13.66 34.73 -8.05
C THR A 58 -13.29 36.08 -7.43
N ASN A 59 -12.25 36.77 -7.95
CA ASN A 59 -11.69 38.01 -7.41
C ASN A 59 -11.14 37.92 -5.96
N HIS A 60 -10.64 36.76 -5.57
CA HIS A 60 -9.96 36.50 -4.31
C HIS A 60 -8.45 36.42 -4.47
N ARG A 61 -7.73 36.44 -3.34
CA ARG A 61 -6.28 36.16 -3.25
C ARG A 61 -6.08 34.91 -2.40
N ALA A 62 -5.34 33.94 -2.93
CA ALA A 62 -5.02 32.73 -2.16
C ALA A 62 -3.89 33.01 -1.16
N LEU A 63 -3.99 32.49 0.06
CA LEU A 63 -2.90 32.35 1.02
C LEU A 63 -2.59 30.86 1.16
N LEU A 64 -1.46 30.42 0.59
CA LEU A 64 -1.07 29.01 0.61
C LEU A 64 -0.31 28.70 1.89
N LEU A 65 -0.87 27.83 2.73
CA LEU A 65 -0.36 27.52 4.06
C LEU A 65 0.29 26.13 4.10
N SER A 66 1.33 25.98 4.91
CA SER A 66 1.89 24.65 5.19
C SER A 66 0.98 23.86 6.14
N PRO A 67 0.73 22.56 5.89
CA PRO A 67 -0.05 21.71 6.81
C PRO A 67 0.67 21.46 8.15
N ARG A 68 1.94 21.83 8.26
CA ARG A 68 2.77 21.68 9.48
C ARG A 68 2.87 22.98 10.30
N THR A 69 2.15 24.01 9.92
CA THR A 69 2.18 25.31 10.60
C THR A 69 1.60 25.17 12.00
N SER A 70 2.32 25.62 13.03
CA SER A 70 1.81 25.59 14.40
C SER A 70 0.64 26.56 14.58
N LYS A 71 -0.15 26.39 15.65
CA LYS A 71 -1.26 27.30 16.00
C LYS A 71 -0.83 28.77 16.05
N VAL A 72 0.30 29.07 16.68
CA VAL A 72 0.79 30.46 16.85
C VAL A 72 1.20 31.06 15.51
N GLU A 73 1.91 30.30 14.69
CA GLU A 73 2.31 30.74 13.34
C GLU A 73 1.10 30.92 12.43
N LEU A 74 0.10 30.05 12.55
CA LEU A 74 -1.13 30.14 11.77
C LEU A 74 -1.92 31.40 12.13
N GLN A 75 -2.11 31.70 13.42
CA GLN A 75 -2.73 32.95 13.87
C GLN A 75 -1.97 34.17 13.33
N HIS A 76 -0.64 34.13 13.41
CA HIS A 76 0.19 35.21 12.92
C HIS A 76 0.02 35.45 11.41
N LEU A 77 0.09 34.40 10.59
CA LEU A 77 -0.05 34.48 9.14
C LEU A 77 -1.45 34.92 8.71
N MET A 78 -2.50 34.38 9.34
CA MET A 78 -3.89 34.75 9.08
C MET A 78 -4.13 36.24 9.41
N ASN A 79 -3.61 36.71 10.55
CA ASN A 79 -3.71 38.12 10.96
C ASN A 79 -2.93 39.04 10.01
N LEU A 80 -1.70 38.68 9.64
CA LEU A 80 -0.90 39.46 8.68
C LEU A 80 -1.59 39.53 7.30
N ALA A 81 -2.27 38.45 6.91
CA ALA A 81 -2.99 38.40 5.65
C ALA A 81 -4.37 39.06 5.75
N GLY A 82 -4.87 39.40 6.95
CA GLY A 82 -6.26 39.83 7.11
C GLY A 82 -7.24 38.78 6.58
N CYS A 83 -7.00 37.51 6.89
CA CYS A 83 -7.79 36.37 6.43
C CYS A 83 -8.50 35.72 7.62
N ASP A 84 -9.79 35.45 7.46
CA ASP A 84 -10.66 34.75 8.43
C ASP A 84 -11.30 33.48 7.84
N LYS A 85 -11.02 33.16 6.57
CA LYS A 85 -11.56 32.02 5.83
C LYS A 85 -10.48 30.96 5.61
N PHE A 86 -10.69 29.78 6.18
CA PHE A 86 -9.78 28.65 6.12
C PHE A 86 -10.36 27.53 5.27
N ILE A 87 -9.87 27.42 4.04
CA ILE A 87 -10.25 26.41 3.06
C ILE A 87 -9.33 25.21 3.23
N TYR A 88 -9.90 24.00 3.24
CA TYR A 88 -9.12 22.80 3.46
C TYR A 88 -9.62 21.59 2.69
N SER A 89 -8.70 20.68 2.32
CA SER A 89 -9.10 19.41 1.73
C SER A 89 -9.45 18.38 2.80
N LYS A 90 -10.41 17.47 2.53
CA LYS A 90 -10.85 16.44 3.50
C LYS A 90 -9.68 15.65 4.11
N GLU A 91 -8.63 15.39 3.33
CA GLU A 91 -7.41 14.68 3.77
C GLU A 91 -6.59 15.47 4.81
N ARG A 92 -6.92 16.75 5.04
CA ARG A 92 -6.25 17.67 5.96
C ARG A 92 -7.12 18.10 7.14
N GLU A 93 -8.07 17.25 7.56
CA GLU A 93 -8.90 17.49 8.74
C GLU A 93 -8.06 17.78 10.00
N ALA A 94 -6.89 17.15 10.16
CA ALA A 94 -5.98 17.44 11.28
C ALA A 94 -5.45 18.89 11.28
N ALA A 95 -5.14 19.45 10.10
CA ALA A 95 -4.74 20.84 9.98
C ALA A 95 -5.92 21.78 10.28
N ARG A 96 -7.13 21.42 9.83
CA ARG A 96 -8.36 22.14 10.18
C ARG A 96 -8.65 22.09 11.69
N ALA A 97 -8.45 20.95 12.36
CA ALA A 97 -8.61 20.84 13.80
C ALA A 97 -7.63 21.74 14.56
N THR A 98 -6.37 21.82 14.10
CA THR A 98 -5.37 22.76 14.62
C THR A 98 -5.80 24.21 14.43
N ALA A 99 -6.35 24.54 13.26
CA ALA A 99 -6.86 25.87 12.94
C ALA A 99 -8.10 26.26 13.76
N ALA A 100 -9.01 25.32 14.02
CA ALA A 100 -10.18 25.52 14.88
C ALA A 100 -9.77 25.82 16.33
N GLN A 101 -8.69 25.21 16.82
CA GLN A 101 -8.14 25.56 18.13
C GLN A 101 -7.45 26.94 18.13
N ALA A 102 -7.07 27.45 16.96
CA ALA A 102 -6.36 28.71 16.82
C ALA A 102 -7.30 29.93 16.92
N SER A 103 -8.53 29.84 16.43
CA SER A 103 -9.49 30.94 16.49
C SER A 103 -10.90 30.42 16.32
N ASP A 104 -11.79 30.83 17.23
CA ASP A 104 -13.24 30.57 17.13
C ASP A 104 -13.93 31.50 16.11
N GLY A 105 -13.22 32.53 15.63
CA GLY A 105 -13.74 33.53 14.69
C GLY A 105 -13.49 33.24 13.21
N TRP A 106 -12.90 32.08 12.87
CA TRP A 106 -12.63 31.70 11.48
C TRP A 106 -13.73 30.82 10.90
N SER A 107 -14.01 30.98 9.61
CA SER A 107 -14.90 30.09 8.87
C SER A 107 -14.10 28.99 8.17
N PHE A 108 -14.58 27.74 8.25
CA PHE A 108 -13.88 26.57 7.70
C PHE A 108 -14.65 26.03 6.49
N TRP A 109 -13.99 25.99 5.33
CA TRP A 109 -14.60 25.64 4.05
C TRP A 109 -13.97 24.35 3.52
N PRO A 110 -14.66 23.19 3.60
CA PRO A 110 -14.14 21.96 3.03
C PRO A 110 -14.19 22.01 1.51
N ILE A 111 -13.19 21.45 0.84
CA ILE A 111 -13.24 21.16 -0.60
C ILE A 111 -13.22 19.64 -0.84
N PRO A 112 -13.78 19.16 -1.96
CA PRO A 112 -13.80 17.74 -2.30
C PRO A 112 -12.41 17.09 -2.34
N ALA A 113 -12.40 15.76 -2.20
CA ALA A 113 -11.19 14.97 -2.42
C ALA A 113 -10.77 15.08 -3.90
N PHE A 114 -9.47 14.89 -4.19
CA PHE A 114 -8.97 15.11 -5.54
C PHE A 114 -9.67 14.23 -6.59
N ASP A 115 -9.92 12.96 -6.27
CA ASP A 115 -10.60 12.03 -7.19
C ASP A 115 -12.08 12.38 -7.40
N GLU A 116 -12.75 12.94 -6.39
CA GLU A 116 -14.13 13.44 -6.52
C GLU A 116 -14.19 14.56 -7.57
N MET A 117 -13.19 15.45 -7.56
CA MET A 117 -13.06 16.56 -8.54
C MET A 117 -12.73 16.09 -9.96
N LEU A 118 -12.21 14.87 -10.13
CA LEU A 118 -11.90 14.29 -11.44
C LEU A 118 -13.08 13.54 -12.07
N SER A 119 -14.17 13.32 -11.33
CA SER A 119 -15.34 12.55 -11.79
C SER A 119 -16.01 13.16 -13.04
N GLU A 120 -16.74 12.33 -13.81
CA GLU A 120 -17.52 12.73 -15.01
C GLU A 120 -18.84 13.44 -14.70
N GLN A 121 -19.11 13.70 -13.42
CA GLN A 121 -20.34 14.38 -13.03
C GLN A 121 -20.34 15.82 -13.56
N PRO A 122 -21.43 16.28 -14.20
CA PRO A 122 -21.54 17.65 -14.67
C PRO A 122 -21.47 18.61 -13.48
N VAL A 123 -20.41 19.41 -13.42
CA VAL A 123 -20.28 20.48 -12.43
C VAL A 123 -21.12 21.67 -12.88
N LYS A 124 -21.88 22.26 -11.96
CA LYS A 124 -22.73 23.42 -12.21
C LYS A 124 -21.88 24.68 -12.44
N LYS A 125 -21.46 24.88 -13.69
CA LYS A 125 -20.65 26.03 -14.12
C LYS A 125 -21.19 27.36 -13.62
N TRP A 126 -20.44 28.04 -12.75
CA TRP A 126 -20.76 29.40 -12.32
C TRP A 126 -20.74 30.38 -13.50
N VAL A 127 -21.87 31.06 -13.75
CA VAL A 127 -22.09 31.94 -14.92
C VAL A 127 -21.76 33.42 -14.61
N GLY A 128 -21.40 33.76 -13.37
CA GLY A 128 -21.24 35.15 -12.91
C GLY A 128 -19.83 35.75 -12.97
N VAL A 129 -18.81 35.04 -13.46
CA VAL A 129 -17.44 35.59 -13.48
C VAL A 129 -17.22 36.50 -14.69
N SER A 130 -17.22 37.81 -14.48
CA SER A 130 -16.54 38.72 -15.40
C SER A 130 -15.03 38.62 -15.17
N PRO A 131 -14.19 38.44 -16.21
CA PRO A 131 -12.74 38.42 -16.03
C PRO A 131 -12.28 39.77 -15.48
N HIS A 132 -11.90 39.81 -14.21
CA HIS A 132 -11.27 40.98 -13.64
C HIS A 132 -9.91 41.18 -14.33
N ILE A 133 -9.63 42.41 -14.75
CA ILE A 133 -8.37 42.75 -15.40
C ILE A 133 -7.38 43.14 -14.32
N TYR A 134 -6.44 42.25 -14.04
CA TYR A 134 -5.35 42.51 -13.10
C TYR A 134 -4.18 43.23 -13.79
N THR A 135 -3.51 44.09 -13.05
CA THR A 135 -2.23 44.72 -13.42
C THR A 135 -1.05 43.87 -12.95
N LEU A 136 0.14 44.12 -13.50
CA LEU A 136 1.36 43.43 -13.08
C LEU A 136 1.74 43.69 -11.60
N ALA A 137 1.25 44.78 -11.01
CA ALA A 137 1.49 45.11 -9.61
C ALA A 137 0.56 44.35 -8.65
N ASP A 138 -0.55 43.81 -9.13
CA ASP A 138 -1.54 43.15 -8.28
C ASP A 138 -0.99 41.83 -7.73
N CYS A 139 -1.24 41.59 -6.44
CA CYS A 139 -0.90 40.34 -5.79
C CYS A 139 -1.82 39.23 -6.29
N CYS A 140 -1.27 38.16 -6.84
CA CYS A 140 -2.02 36.98 -7.27
C CYS A 140 -2.31 36.07 -6.08
N PHE A 141 -1.28 35.69 -5.33
CA PHE A 141 -1.38 34.85 -4.13
C PHE A 141 -0.23 35.12 -3.17
N PHE A 142 -0.36 34.64 -1.94
CA PHE A 142 0.66 34.69 -0.90
C PHE A 142 1.21 33.29 -0.63
N VAL A 143 2.53 33.22 -0.46
CA VAL A 143 3.21 32.11 0.23
C VAL A 143 3.87 32.66 1.49
N HIS A 144 4.50 31.81 2.30
CA HIS A 144 5.17 32.25 3.51
C HIS A 144 6.55 31.62 3.69
N THR A 145 7.40 32.29 4.47
CA THR A 145 8.70 31.76 4.90
C THR A 145 8.53 30.70 6.00
N SER A 146 9.49 29.79 6.16
CA SER A 146 9.45 28.70 7.16
C SER A 146 9.72 29.10 8.62
N GLY A 147 10.01 30.38 8.90
CA GLY A 147 10.15 30.88 10.28
C GLY A 147 11.42 30.45 11.03
N THR A 148 12.49 30.02 10.34
CA THR A 148 13.70 29.47 10.98
C THR A 148 14.48 30.47 11.87
N THR A 149 14.16 31.76 11.80
CA THR A 149 14.77 32.83 12.62
C THR A 149 13.72 33.71 13.32
N GLY A 150 12.48 33.24 13.48
CA GLY A 150 11.36 34.01 14.05
C GLY A 150 10.02 33.72 13.36
N LEU A 151 8.97 34.48 13.66
CA LEU A 151 7.65 34.24 13.07
C LEU A 151 7.66 34.33 11.52
N PRO A 152 6.93 33.43 10.82
CA PRO A 152 6.80 33.43 9.36
C PRO A 152 6.34 34.77 8.78
N LYS A 153 6.94 35.18 7.66
CA LYS A 153 6.55 36.37 6.89
C LYS A 153 5.74 35.99 5.67
N LEU A 154 4.79 36.84 5.29
CA LEU A 154 4.09 36.76 4.01
C LEU A 154 5.00 37.20 2.86
N VAL A 155 4.91 36.45 1.76
CA VAL A 155 5.61 36.72 0.50
C VAL A 155 4.54 36.85 -0.59
N PRO A 156 4.21 38.09 -1.01
CA PRO A 156 3.27 38.31 -2.09
C PRO A 156 3.88 37.91 -3.44
N ILE A 157 3.16 37.10 -4.20
CA ILE A 157 3.48 36.76 -5.59
C ILE A 157 2.55 37.55 -6.49
N THR A 158 3.09 38.51 -7.24
CA THR A 158 2.31 39.37 -8.14
C THR A 158 2.08 38.74 -9.51
N TYR A 159 1.12 39.25 -10.27
CA TYR A 159 0.99 38.88 -11.69
C TYR A 159 2.24 39.25 -12.50
N GLY A 160 2.94 40.32 -12.15
CA GLY A 160 4.24 40.67 -12.73
C GLY A 160 5.33 39.63 -12.47
N TYR A 161 5.31 38.97 -11.31
CA TYR A 161 6.21 37.85 -11.03
C TYR A 161 5.93 36.66 -11.96
N LEU A 162 4.65 36.36 -12.20
CA LEU A 162 4.23 35.30 -13.13
C LEU A 162 4.56 35.64 -14.59
N ASP A 163 4.32 36.89 -15.01
CA ASP A 163 4.67 37.41 -16.35
C ASP A 163 6.19 37.33 -16.60
N ALA A 164 7.01 37.66 -15.59
CA ALA A 164 8.47 37.53 -15.72
C ALA A 164 8.91 36.07 -15.93
N ILE A 165 8.25 35.11 -15.27
CA ILE A 165 8.51 33.68 -15.46
C ILE A 165 8.13 33.24 -16.87
N ASP A 166 6.94 33.60 -17.33
CA ASP A 166 6.45 33.28 -18.68
C ASP A 166 7.40 33.84 -19.77
N ARG A 167 7.92 35.04 -19.58
CA ARG A 167 8.85 35.67 -20.55
C ARG A 167 10.27 35.10 -20.51
N THR A 168 10.59 34.23 -19.56
CA THR A 168 11.96 33.71 -19.36
C THR A 168 12.57 33.06 -20.61
N PRO A 169 11.84 32.27 -21.43
CA PRO A 169 12.38 31.70 -22.66
C PRO A 169 12.82 32.74 -23.70
N GLY A 170 12.29 33.97 -23.62
CA GLY A 170 12.60 35.07 -24.54
C GLY A 170 13.87 35.84 -24.21
N TYR A 171 14.51 35.61 -23.05
CA TYR A 171 15.74 36.32 -22.71
C TYR A 171 16.91 35.90 -23.60
N PRO A 172 17.73 36.86 -24.07
CA PRO A 172 18.89 36.56 -24.90
C PRO A 172 19.90 35.73 -24.11
N THR A 173 20.35 34.62 -24.71
CA THR A 173 21.44 33.83 -24.14
C THR A 173 22.77 34.47 -24.51
N LEU A 174 23.59 34.81 -23.50
CA LEU A 174 24.93 35.36 -23.74
C LEU A 174 25.83 34.34 -24.46
N PRO A 175 26.72 34.76 -25.37
CA PRO A 175 27.66 33.88 -26.05
C PRO A 175 28.45 33.01 -25.06
N GLY A 176 28.54 31.71 -25.34
CA GLY A 176 29.24 30.74 -24.50
C GLY A 176 28.49 30.32 -23.22
N ARG A 177 27.29 30.85 -22.95
CA ARG A 177 26.45 30.45 -21.81
C ARG A 177 25.26 29.60 -22.26
N ARG A 178 24.71 28.83 -21.31
CA ARG A 178 23.44 28.11 -21.46
C ARG A 178 22.53 28.49 -20.30
N ILE A 179 21.31 28.89 -20.60
CA ILE A 179 20.28 29.12 -19.59
C ILE A 179 19.84 27.76 -19.04
N ARG A 180 19.91 27.59 -17.71
CA ARG A 180 19.51 26.35 -17.01
C ARG A 180 18.09 26.41 -16.45
N TYR A 181 17.23 27.17 -17.11
CA TYR A 181 15.84 27.28 -16.70
C TYR A 181 15.02 26.13 -17.31
N PRO A 182 14.08 25.50 -16.56
CA PRO A 182 13.35 24.32 -17.03
C PRO A 182 12.73 24.45 -18.43
N SER A 183 12.10 25.59 -18.74
CA SER A 183 11.51 25.91 -20.06
C SER A 183 12.46 25.62 -21.23
N GLN A 184 13.74 25.96 -21.09
CA GLN A 184 14.74 25.78 -22.14
C GLN A 184 15.61 24.53 -21.97
N LEU A 185 15.86 24.10 -20.73
CA LEU A 185 16.71 22.95 -20.42
C LEU A 185 16.02 21.63 -20.75
N LEU A 186 14.70 21.54 -20.52
CA LEU A 186 13.97 20.28 -20.56
C LEU A 186 13.18 20.08 -21.86
N GLN A 187 12.78 21.13 -22.57
CA GLN A 187 12.14 21.07 -23.91
C GLN A 187 11.07 19.97 -24.02
N GLY A 188 10.03 20.02 -23.19
CA GLY A 188 8.95 19.03 -23.19
C GLY A 188 9.28 17.71 -22.48
N ARG A 189 10.49 17.53 -21.93
CA ARG A 189 10.82 16.35 -21.13
C ARG A 189 10.24 16.46 -19.72
N PRO A 190 9.63 15.38 -19.19
CA PRO A 190 9.13 15.37 -17.83
C PRO A 190 10.27 15.47 -16.83
N TYR A 191 10.04 16.21 -15.75
CA TYR A 191 10.95 16.29 -14.60
C TYR A 191 10.20 16.08 -13.31
N LEU A 192 10.93 15.60 -12.30
CA LEU A 192 10.37 15.28 -11.01
C LEU A 192 10.18 16.55 -10.17
N ALA A 193 8.93 16.86 -9.83
CA ALA A 193 8.58 17.93 -8.90
C ALA A 193 8.58 17.39 -7.47
N MET A 194 9.51 17.86 -6.65
CA MET A 194 9.70 17.39 -5.26
C MET A 194 9.33 18.42 -4.19
N PHE A 195 8.99 19.65 -4.61
CA PHE A 195 8.70 20.74 -3.69
C PHE A 195 7.23 20.80 -3.34
N PRO A 196 6.87 21.15 -2.09
CA PRO A 196 5.47 21.34 -1.73
C PRO A 196 4.81 22.50 -2.46
N PHE A 197 3.55 22.37 -2.86
CA PHE A 197 2.82 23.38 -3.64
C PHE A 197 2.38 24.61 -2.83
N PHE A 198 2.48 24.57 -1.50
CA PHE A 198 2.38 25.78 -0.66
C PHE A 198 3.67 26.63 -0.65
N HIS A 199 4.73 26.17 -1.31
CA HIS A 199 5.97 26.90 -1.50
C HIS A 199 6.12 27.33 -2.97
N VAL A 200 6.75 28.49 -3.21
CA VAL A 200 6.94 29.04 -4.57
C VAL A 200 7.61 28.04 -5.52
N ALA A 201 8.58 27.26 -5.01
CA ALA A 201 9.26 26.21 -5.78
C ALA A 201 8.36 25.05 -6.21
N GLY A 202 7.27 24.76 -5.48
CA GLY A 202 6.28 23.77 -5.88
C GLY A 202 5.29 24.31 -6.92
N VAL A 203 4.99 25.61 -6.90
CA VAL A 203 4.16 26.26 -7.92
C VAL A 203 4.87 26.33 -9.28
N MET A 204 6.21 26.46 -9.29
CA MET A 204 7.01 26.56 -10.51
C MET A 204 6.73 25.44 -11.53
N PRO A 205 6.73 24.14 -11.14
CA PRO A 205 6.41 23.06 -12.06
C PRO A 205 5.13 23.23 -12.87
N ILE A 206 4.07 23.72 -12.22
CA ILE A 206 2.77 23.90 -12.87
C ILE A 206 2.80 25.09 -13.82
N LEU A 207 3.43 26.21 -13.44
CA LEU A 207 3.59 27.35 -14.34
C LEU A 207 4.37 26.98 -15.61
N GLN A 208 5.42 26.15 -15.46
CA GLN A 208 6.18 25.64 -16.60
C GLN A 208 5.33 24.73 -17.50
N SER A 209 4.46 23.92 -16.91
CA SER A 209 3.52 23.09 -17.66
C SER A 209 2.50 23.93 -18.43
N ILE A 210 1.88 24.93 -17.77
CA ILE A 210 0.85 25.78 -18.35
C ILE A 210 1.42 26.70 -19.44
N PHE A 211 2.50 27.44 -19.16
CA PHE A 211 3.02 28.46 -20.08
C PHE A 211 3.92 27.89 -21.17
N HIS A 212 4.57 26.75 -20.93
CA HIS A 212 5.62 26.24 -21.82
C HIS A 212 5.45 24.77 -22.22
N ALA A 213 4.31 24.15 -21.90
CA ALA A 213 4.01 22.75 -22.23
C ALA A 213 5.08 21.75 -21.74
N ASN A 214 5.73 22.06 -20.62
CA ASN A 214 6.72 21.19 -20.00
C ASN A 214 6.06 20.28 -18.95
N PRO A 215 5.90 18.98 -19.22
CA PRO A 215 5.30 18.07 -18.26
C PRO A 215 6.17 17.90 -17.02
N PHE A 216 5.57 17.50 -15.90
CA PHE A 216 6.29 17.13 -14.70
C PHE A 216 5.64 15.90 -14.05
N ILE A 217 6.44 15.16 -13.30
CA ILE A 217 5.99 14.01 -12.50
C ILE A 217 5.84 14.51 -11.06
N LEU A 218 4.67 14.29 -10.48
CA LEU A 218 4.38 14.63 -9.10
C LEU A 218 4.51 13.39 -8.21
N CYS A 219 5.35 13.47 -7.16
CA CYS A 219 5.31 12.50 -6.07
C CYS A 219 4.32 12.98 -5.01
N GLN A 220 3.22 12.26 -4.86
CA GLN A 220 2.17 12.59 -3.89
C GLN A 220 2.69 12.62 -2.45
N ASP A 221 2.07 13.50 -1.66
CA ASP A 221 1.96 13.72 -0.20
C ASP A 221 2.90 13.08 0.84
N GLN A 222 4.06 12.56 0.46
CA GLN A 222 5.11 12.10 1.36
C GLN A 222 6.44 12.78 1.02
N PRO A 223 7.29 13.08 2.01
CA PRO A 223 8.64 13.54 1.76
C PRO A 223 9.39 12.57 0.84
N MET A 224 10.23 13.11 -0.05
CA MET A 224 11.09 12.27 -0.87
C MET A 224 12.18 11.64 0.02
N SER A 225 12.09 10.33 0.26
CA SER A 225 13.15 9.56 0.91
C SER A 225 14.17 9.05 -0.12
N VAL A 226 15.33 8.56 0.34
CA VAL A 226 16.33 7.94 -0.53
C VAL A 226 15.75 6.71 -1.23
N GLU A 227 14.95 5.91 -0.52
CA GLU A 227 14.27 4.73 -1.03
C GLU A 227 13.26 5.09 -2.13
N ARG A 228 12.49 6.15 -1.90
CA ARG A 228 11.48 6.61 -2.84
C ARG A 228 12.11 7.25 -4.06
N MET A 229 13.15 8.06 -3.87
CA MET A 229 13.95 8.60 -4.96
C MET A 229 14.58 7.48 -5.80
N ARG A 230 15.15 6.45 -5.16
CA ARG A 230 15.61 5.24 -5.86
C ARG A 230 14.48 4.61 -6.66
N SER A 231 13.32 4.34 -6.05
CA SER A 231 12.18 3.74 -6.76
C SER A 231 11.71 4.54 -7.98
N CYS A 232 11.79 5.87 -7.93
CA CYS A 232 11.39 6.75 -9.04
C CYS A 232 12.47 6.86 -10.13
N LEU A 233 13.74 6.70 -9.78
CA LEU A 233 14.88 6.91 -10.69
C LEU A 233 15.38 5.64 -11.39
N THR A 234 15.09 4.46 -10.85
CA THR A 234 15.61 3.21 -11.40
C THR A 234 14.58 2.53 -12.30
N ARG A 235 14.88 2.51 -13.60
CA ARG A 235 14.19 1.69 -14.62
C ARG A 235 14.94 0.41 -14.98
N ASP A 236 16.08 0.16 -14.34
CA ASP A 236 16.88 -1.04 -14.52
C ASP A 236 16.75 -2.00 -13.32
N GLY A 237 17.12 -3.26 -13.53
CA GLY A 237 17.07 -4.33 -12.51
C GLY A 237 17.87 -4.04 -11.22
N SER A 238 18.64 -2.95 -11.16
CA SER A 238 19.48 -2.57 -10.03
C SER A 238 18.67 -2.27 -8.76
N ALA A 239 17.51 -1.62 -8.88
CA ALA A 239 16.64 -1.38 -7.73
C ALA A 239 15.85 -2.61 -7.31
N ALA A 240 15.46 -3.47 -8.24
CA ALA A 240 14.88 -4.76 -7.90
C ALA A 240 15.90 -5.58 -7.08
N ALA A 241 17.16 -5.63 -7.52
CA ALA A 241 18.24 -6.28 -6.78
C ALA A 241 18.47 -5.68 -5.38
N GLN A 242 18.47 -4.35 -5.27
CA GLN A 242 18.62 -3.67 -3.97
C GLN A 242 17.44 -3.93 -3.03
N ARG A 243 16.19 -3.90 -3.52
CA ARG A 243 15.01 -4.22 -2.71
C ARG A 243 15.04 -5.65 -2.20
N ILE A 244 15.39 -6.61 -3.05
CA ILE A 244 15.53 -8.02 -2.64
C ILE A 244 16.66 -8.18 -1.64
N ARG A 245 17.83 -7.57 -1.88
CA ARG A 245 18.96 -7.62 -0.93
C ARG A 245 18.56 -7.07 0.43
N HIS A 246 17.93 -5.90 0.46
CA HIS A 246 17.46 -5.30 1.70
C HIS A 246 16.43 -6.18 2.43
N GLY A 247 15.48 -6.77 1.69
CA GLY A 247 14.49 -7.68 2.27
C GLY A 247 15.10 -8.97 2.82
N LEU A 248 16.15 -9.50 2.19
CA LEU A 248 16.91 -10.64 2.71
C LEU A 248 17.69 -10.25 3.97
N GLU A 249 18.38 -9.11 3.97
CA GLU A 249 19.12 -8.58 5.13
C GLU A 249 18.20 -8.37 6.34
N GLN A 250 17.02 -7.77 6.15
CA GLN A 250 16.03 -7.58 7.22
C GLN A 250 15.56 -8.91 7.84
N LYS A 251 15.56 -10.00 7.05
CA LYS A 251 15.20 -11.34 7.50
C LYS A 251 16.42 -12.14 7.98
N SER A 252 17.60 -11.52 8.06
CA SER A 252 18.88 -12.16 8.36
C SER A 252 19.22 -13.31 7.41
N LEU A 253 18.73 -13.27 6.17
CA LEU A 253 18.97 -14.30 5.15
C LEU A 253 20.20 -13.95 4.31
N PRO A 254 21.05 -14.93 3.95
CA PRO A 254 22.20 -14.67 3.10
C PRO A 254 21.77 -14.32 1.67
N PHE A 255 22.55 -13.46 1.02
CA PHE A 255 22.39 -13.20 -0.40
C PHE A 255 22.97 -14.38 -1.20
N PRO A 256 22.25 -14.92 -2.21
CA PRO A 256 22.78 -16.02 -3.02
C PRO A 256 23.95 -15.52 -3.88
N SER A 257 25.17 -15.89 -3.52
CA SER A 257 26.40 -15.52 -4.24
C SER A 257 26.85 -16.55 -5.28
N ASN A 258 26.33 -17.78 -5.19
CA ASN A 258 26.86 -18.95 -5.91
C ASN A 258 26.01 -19.35 -7.13
N ILE A 259 24.92 -18.63 -7.40
CA ILE A 259 24.00 -18.88 -8.51
C ILE A 259 23.76 -17.54 -9.21
N PRO A 260 23.84 -17.47 -10.55
CA PRO A 260 23.47 -16.26 -11.27
C PRO A 260 21.98 -15.97 -11.06
N VAL A 261 21.66 -14.77 -10.57
CA VAL A 261 20.29 -14.31 -10.36
C VAL A 261 20.10 -12.98 -11.07
N ASP A 262 19.15 -12.94 -12.00
CA ASP A 262 18.71 -11.72 -12.66
C ASP A 262 17.51 -11.11 -11.92
N TYR A 263 17.58 -9.79 -11.68
CA TYR A 263 16.53 -9.05 -10.98
C TYR A 263 15.80 -8.15 -11.95
N LEU A 264 14.48 -8.31 -12.06
CA LEU A 264 13.64 -7.55 -12.97
C LEU A 264 12.58 -6.75 -12.20
N GLN A 265 12.34 -5.52 -12.64
CA GLN A 265 11.23 -4.71 -12.13
C GLN A 265 10.00 -4.95 -13.01
N ALA A 266 9.21 -5.96 -12.64
CA ALA A 266 7.94 -6.28 -13.28
C ALA A 266 6.76 -5.59 -12.58
N ASN A 267 5.69 -5.34 -13.34
CA ASN A 267 4.38 -4.99 -12.83
C ASN A 267 3.36 -5.97 -13.42
N LEU A 268 2.87 -6.90 -12.59
CA LEU A 268 1.95 -7.95 -13.01
C LEU A 268 0.60 -7.40 -13.47
N ASP A 269 0.25 -6.18 -13.08
CA ASP A 269 -1.00 -5.54 -13.48
C ASP A 269 -1.04 -5.14 -14.96
N LEU A 270 0.13 -5.09 -15.60
CA LEU A 270 0.29 -4.63 -16.97
C LEU A 270 0.50 -5.82 -17.92
N PRO A 271 0.06 -5.69 -19.18
CA PRO A 271 0.49 -6.59 -20.24
C PRO A 271 2.01 -6.70 -20.29
N ASP A 272 2.49 -7.86 -20.75
CA ASP A 272 3.93 -8.19 -20.83
C ASP A 272 4.69 -7.99 -19.50
N LEU A 273 3.96 -8.11 -18.38
CA LEU A 273 4.44 -7.91 -17.01
C LEU A 273 5.06 -6.52 -16.80
N GLY A 274 4.69 -5.54 -17.61
CA GLY A 274 5.25 -4.18 -17.58
C GLY A 274 6.73 -4.08 -17.99
N LEU A 275 7.28 -5.13 -18.60
CA LEU A 275 8.68 -5.20 -19.01
C LEU A 275 8.89 -4.57 -20.40
N SER A 276 10.14 -4.24 -20.73
CA SER A 276 10.48 -3.83 -22.10
C SER A 276 10.33 -5.02 -23.05
N ALA A 277 9.96 -4.75 -24.31
CA ALA A 277 9.80 -5.78 -25.34
C ALA A 277 11.02 -6.72 -25.49
N ASP A 278 12.25 -6.21 -25.36
CA ASP A 278 13.46 -7.03 -25.47
C ASP A 278 13.60 -8.02 -24.31
N ILE A 279 13.45 -7.53 -23.07
CA ILE A 279 13.47 -8.38 -21.87
C ILE A 279 12.34 -9.41 -21.94
N TYR A 280 11.12 -8.98 -22.25
CA TYR A 280 9.96 -9.87 -22.30
C TYR A 280 10.15 -10.99 -23.35
N ARG A 281 10.61 -10.66 -24.56
CA ARG A 281 10.94 -11.65 -25.58
C ARG A 281 12.03 -12.63 -25.13
N ASN A 282 13.08 -12.14 -24.49
CA ASN A 282 14.14 -13.01 -23.96
C ASN A 282 13.58 -13.99 -22.92
N LEU A 283 12.69 -13.52 -22.03
CA LEU A 283 12.04 -14.38 -21.04
C LEU A 283 11.13 -15.44 -21.70
N LEU A 284 10.38 -15.07 -22.74
CA LEU A 284 9.56 -16.03 -23.49
C LEU A 284 10.40 -17.14 -24.14
N GLU A 285 11.64 -16.84 -24.53
CA GLU A 285 12.56 -17.83 -25.12
C GLU A 285 13.25 -18.72 -24.08
N SER A 286 13.52 -18.21 -22.87
CA SER A 286 14.39 -18.89 -21.89
C SER A 286 13.66 -19.49 -20.68
N VAL A 287 12.49 -18.97 -20.30
CA VAL A 287 11.80 -19.39 -19.07
C VAL A 287 10.97 -20.65 -19.35
N ASN A 288 11.20 -21.69 -18.55
CA ASN A 288 10.48 -22.97 -18.60
C ASN A 288 9.67 -23.27 -17.34
N LEU A 289 9.81 -22.47 -16.28
CA LEU A 289 9.11 -22.63 -15.01
C LEU A 289 8.87 -21.26 -14.37
N VAL A 290 7.64 -21.05 -13.88
CA VAL A 290 7.21 -19.84 -13.20
C VAL A 290 6.62 -20.22 -11.84
N ILE A 291 7.19 -19.67 -10.76
CA ILE A 291 6.61 -19.77 -9.41
C ILE A 291 5.90 -18.46 -9.09
N HIS A 292 4.58 -18.47 -9.09
CA HIS A 292 3.78 -17.31 -8.71
C HIS A 292 3.46 -17.33 -7.20
N ASN A 293 4.31 -16.64 -6.43
CA ASN A 293 4.18 -16.49 -4.96
C ASN A 293 3.71 -15.10 -4.52
N ALA A 294 3.75 -14.10 -5.39
CA ALA A 294 3.49 -12.71 -5.02
C ALA A 294 1.99 -12.46 -4.78
N TRP A 295 1.61 -12.20 -3.52
CA TRP A 295 0.24 -11.86 -3.14
C TRP A 295 0.23 -10.98 -1.89
N GLU A 296 -0.67 -9.99 -1.81
CA GLU A 296 -0.89 -9.26 -0.57
C GLU A 296 -1.77 -10.10 0.37
N VAL A 297 -1.35 -10.26 1.63
CA VAL A 297 -2.16 -10.93 2.64
C VAL A 297 -2.92 -9.87 3.42
N ASN A 298 -4.19 -9.67 3.09
CA ASN A 298 -5.04 -8.67 3.73
C ASN A 298 -6.47 -9.20 3.90
N PHE A 299 -6.85 -9.53 5.13
CA PHE A 299 -8.15 -10.14 5.43
C PHE A 299 -9.29 -9.12 5.56
N ILE A 300 -8.99 -7.82 5.51
CA ILE A 300 -9.98 -6.75 5.67
C ILE A 300 -10.52 -6.29 4.30
N GLN A 301 -9.72 -6.42 3.25
CA GLN A 301 -10.08 -5.97 1.92
C GLN A 301 -11.15 -6.87 1.28
N ARG A 302 -12.02 -6.26 0.46
CA ARG A 302 -13.00 -6.99 -0.36
C ARG A 302 -12.35 -7.58 -1.61
N LEU A 303 -12.98 -8.58 -2.23
CA LEU A 303 -12.47 -9.28 -3.40
C LEU A 303 -12.03 -8.33 -4.53
N GLU A 304 -12.79 -7.27 -4.79
CA GLU A 304 -12.52 -6.33 -5.88
C GLU A 304 -11.18 -5.61 -5.73
N ALA A 305 -10.70 -5.43 -4.49
CA ALA A 305 -9.39 -4.83 -4.25
C ALA A 305 -8.24 -5.75 -4.68
N PHE A 306 -8.48 -7.06 -4.84
CA PHE A 306 -7.50 -8.02 -5.32
C PHE A 306 -7.52 -8.19 -6.85
N GLU A 307 -8.43 -7.53 -7.58
CA GLU A 307 -8.45 -7.58 -9.05
C GLU A 307 -7.10 -7.13 -9.61
N HIS A 308 -6.63 -5.99 -9.13
CA HIS A 308 -5.36 -5.37 -9.48
C HIS A 308 -4.45 -5.29 -8.25
N PRO A 309 -3.21 -5.82 -8.27
CA PRO A 309 -2.54 -6.48 -9.38
C PRO A 309 -2.67 -8.02 -9.39
N HIS A 310 -3.47 -8.62 -8.48
CA HIS A 310 -3.32 -10.06 -8.18
C HIS A 310 -4.06 -10.99 -9.14
N ILE A 311 -5.37 -10.82 -9.29
CA ILE A 311 -6.17 -11.68 -10.19
C ILE A 311 -5.77 -11.42 -11.64
N GLN A 312 -5.72 -10.15 -12.05
CA GLN A 312 -5.26 -9.76 -13.39
C GLN A 312 -3.81 -10.21 -13.64
N GLY A 313 -2.95 -10.08 -12.63
CA GLY A 313 -1.55 -10.54 -12.71
C GLY A 313 -1.42 -12.05 -12.88
N THR A 314 -2.30 -12.83 -12.27
CA THR A 314 -2.37 -14.28 -12.49
C THR A 314 -2.70 -14.57 -13.95
N ARG A 315 -3.68 -13.86 -14.54
CA ARG A 315 -4.01 -14.00 -15.97
C ARG A 315 -2.83 -13.64 -16.88
N HIS A 316 -2.13 -12.54 -16.61
CA HIS A 316 -0.96 -12.14 -17.40
C HIS A 316 0.19 -13.15 -17.29
N LEU A 317 0.41 -13.76 -16.13
CA LEU A 317 1.39 -14.83 -15.97
C LEU A 317 0.99 -16.10 -16.72
N VAL A 318 -0.31 -16.44 -16.72
CA VAL A 318 -0.84 -17.52 -17.56
C VAL A 318 -0.58 -17.24 -19.04
N ASP A 319 -0.85 -16.02 -19.52
CA ASP A 319 -0.58 -15.61 -20.90
C ASP A 319 0.91 -15.74 -21.24
N PHE A 320 1.78 -15.31 -20.33
CA PHE A 320 3.23 -15.47 -20.46
C PHE A 320 3.63 -16.95 -20.56
N CYS A 321 3.11 -17.82 -19.69
CA CYS A 321 3.42 -19.25 -19.71
C CYS A 321 2.97 -19.93 -21.01
N LEU A 322 1.80 -19.54 -21.55
CA LEU A 322 1.30 -20.02 -22.83
C LEU A 322 2.15 -19.56 -24.01
N ALA A 323 2.60 -18.30 -23.98
CA ALA A 323 3.41 -17.69 -25.04
C ALA A 323 4.89 -18.11 -24.98
N SER A 324 5.37 -18.61 -23.83
CA SER A 324 6.73 -19.11 -23.69
C SER A 324 7.00 -20.25 -24.67
N ARG A 325 8.17 -20.24 -25.29
CA ARG A 325 8.64 -21.26 -26.22
C ARG A 325 8.65 -22.66 -25.60
N SER A 326 8.87 -22.74 -24.29
CA SER A 326 8.92 -24.01 -23.55
C SER A 326 7.58 -24.38 -22.90
N HIS A 327 6.50 -23.62 -23.13
CA HIS A 327 5.24 -23.75 -22.39
C HIS A 327 5.48 -23.81 -20.88
N ALA A 328 5.99 -22.71 -20.33
CA ALA A 328 6.53 -22.68 -18.98
C ALA A 328 5.53 -23.23 -17.94
N GLN A 329 5.99 -24.15 -17.09
CA GLN A 329 5.17 -24.72 -16.03
C GLN A 329 4.79 -23.64 -15.03
N LEU A 330 3.51 -23.55 -14.66
CA LEU A 330 3.03 -22.56 -13.69
C LEU A 330 2.79 -23.21 -12.33
N HIS A 331 3.54 -22.76 -11.33
CA HIS A 331 3.43 -23.16 -9.93
C HIS A 331 2.81 -22.01 -9.14
N PHE A 332 1.51 -22.11 -8.82
CA PHE A 332 0.78 -21.07 -8.12
C PHE A 332 0.72 -21.36 -6.61
N ILE A 333 1.25 -20.43 -5.81
CA ILE A 333 1.14 -20.50 -4.35
C ILE A 333 -0.21 -19.90 -3.94
N SER A 334 -1.18 -20.79 -3.73
CA SER A 334 -2.48 -20.47 -3.16
C SER A 334 -2.45 -20.54 -1.62
N SER A 335 -3.61 -20.59 -0.99
CA SER A 335 -3.79 -20.55 0.46
C SER A 335 -4.95 -21.47 0.85
N ILE A 336 -4.87 -22.12 2.02
CA ILE A 336 -6.00 -22.89 2.57
C ILE A 336 -7.30 -22.07 2.72
N SER A 337 -7.19 -20.74 2.78
CA SER A 337 -8.34 -19.84 2.83
C SER A 337 -9.23 -19.90 1.58
N SER A 338 -8.75 -20.45 0.45
CA SER A 338 -9.58 -20.70 -0.73
C SER A 338 -10.59 -21.83 -0.50
N ALA A 339 -10.41 -22.64 0.55
CA ALA A 339 -11.27 -23.75 0.94
C ALA A 339 -11.65 -23.71 2.44
N GLY A 340 -11.46 -22.58 3.12
CA GLY A 340 -11.58 -22.49 4.57
C GLY A 340 -13.01 -22.55 5.12
N SER A 341 -14.03 -22.27 4.29
CA SER A 341 -15.46 -22.41 4.63
C SER A 341 -16.00 -23.82 4.34
N TRP A 342 -15.12 -24.81 4.12
CA TRP A 342 -15.52 -26.20 3.94
C TRP A 342 -16.22 -26.74 5.21
N SER A 343 -17.55 -26.82 5.12
CA SER A 343 -18.43 -27.08 6.26
C SER A 343 -18.91 -28.52 6.33
N ALA A 344 -19.66 -28.86 7.39
CA ALA A 344 -20.30 -30.16 7.57
C ALA A 344 -21.32 -30.53 6.48
N LYS A 345 -21.69 -29.60 5.59
CA LYS A 345 -22.48 -29.91 4.37
C LYS A 345 -21.69 -30.78 3.38
N HIS A 346 -20.37 -30.83 3.52
CA HIS A 346 -19.48 -31.65 2.72
C HIS A 346 -19.15 -32.92 3.51
N ASP A 347 -19.56 -34.07 2.99
CA ASP A 347 -19.42 -35.37 3.66
C ASP A 347 -18.00 -35.95 3.63
N SER A 348 -17.01 -35.20 3.13
CA SER A 348 -15.62 -35.65 2.97
C SER A 348 -14.58 -34.65 3.51
N PRO A 349 -13.35 -35.10 3.78
CA PRO A 349 -12.18 -34.23 3.89
C PRO A 349 -12.01 -33.31 2.67
N ILE A 350 -11.25 -32.22 2.83
CA ILE A 350 -10.99 -31.26 1.76
C ILE A 350 -10.00 -31.88 0.78
N PRO A 351 -10.38 -32.14 -0.48
CA PRO A 351 -9.57 -32.91 -1.41
C PRO A 351 -8.39 -32.11 -1.98
N GLU A 352 -7.40 -32.84 -2.51
CA GLU A 352 -6.29 -32.32 -3.32
C GLU A 352 -6.71 -32.14 -4.80
N GLU A 353 -7.86 -31.49 -5.01
CA GLU A 353 -8.40 -31.16 -6.33
C GLU A 353 -8.99 -29.74 -6.32
N ILE A 354 -9.31 -29.20 -7.51
CA ILE A 354 -9.99 -27.91 -7.62
C ILE A 354 -11.42 -28.06 -7.12
N ILE A 355 -11.79 -27.21 -6.18
CA ILE A 355 -13.12 -27.19 -5.60
C ILE A 355 -13.95 -26.18 -6.39
N HIS A 356 -15.10 -26.59 -6.91
CA HIS A 356 -15.95 -25.74 -7.75
C HIS A 356 -17.08 -25.03 -7.01
N ASP A 357 -17.34 -25.39 -5.76
CA ASP A 357 -18.35 -24.72 -4.94
C ASP A 357 -17.87 -23.31 -4.56
N PRO A 358 -18.54 -22.23 -5.00
CA PRO A 358 -18.12 -20.86 -4.71
C PRO A 358 -18.36 -20.42 -3.26
N GLU A 359 -19.05 -21.23 -2.42
CA GLU A 359 -19.28 -20.94 -1.00
C GLU A 359 -18.12 -21.38 -0.09
N VAL A 360 -17.15 -22.16 -0.60
CA VAL A 360 -16.03 -22.70 0.21
C VAL A 360 -14.89 -21.74 0.57
N PRO A 361 -14.60 -20.63 -0.15
CA PRO A 361 -13.57 -19.71 0.32
C PRO A 361 -14.02 -18.95 1.57
N LEU A 362 -13.07 -18.56 2.43
CA LEU A 362 -13.35 -17.66 3.56
C LEU A 362 -13.84 -16.31 3.06
N ILE A 363 -14.83 -15.72 3.75
CA ILE A 363 -15.51 -14.47 3.36
C ILE A 363 -14.67 -13.25 3.80
N GLN A 364 -13.45 -13.13 3.29
CA GLN A 364 -12.49 -12.10 3.72
C GLN A 364 -11.69 -11.49 2.55
N GLY A 365 -12.24 -11.54 1.32
CA GLY A 365 -11.63 -11.05 0.07
C GLY A 365 -10.38 -11.80 -0.38
N TYR A 366 -9.38 -11.95 0.49
CA TYR A 366 -8.16 -12.71 0.27
C TYR A 366 -8.45 -14.17 -0.11
N GLY A 367 -9.27 -14.88 0.67
CA GLY A 367 -9.65 -16.28 0.39
C GLY A 367 -10.37 -16.44 -0.96
N GLN A 368 -11.32 -15.55 -1.23
CA GLN A 368 -12.05 -15.49 -2.50
C GLN A 368 -11.11 -15.18 -3.68
N SER A 369 -10.15 -14.27 -3.52
CA SER A 369 -9.21 -13.90 -4.59
C SER A 369 -8.29 -15.08 -4.96
N LYS A 370 -7.82 -15.83 -3.97
CA LYS A 370 -7.05 -17.06 -4.18
C LYS A 370 -7.89 -18.13 -4.87
N PHE A 371 -9.14 -18.31 -4.46
CA PHE A 371 -10.09 -19.22 -5.12
C PHE A 371 -10.33 -18.87 -6.60
N VAL A 372 -10.51 -17.58 -6.93
CA VAL A 372 -10.64 -17.11 -8.32
C VAL A 372 -9.37 -17.41 -9.11
N ALA A 373 -8.20 -17.15 -8.54
CA ALA A 373 -6.91 -17.41 -9.18
C ALA A 373 -6.65 -18.91 -9.41
N GLU A 374 -7.04 -19.77 -8.46
CA GLU A 374 -7.02 -21.23 -8.65
C GLU A 374 -7.84 -21.64 -9.88
N HIS A 375 -9.02 -21.05 -10.08
CA HIS A 375 -9.88 -21.35 -11.23
C HIS A 375 -9.30 -20.83 -12.55
N ILE A 376 -8.67 -19.65 -12.56
CA ILE A 376 -7.94 -19.15 -13.75
C ILE A 376 -6.84 -20.13 -14.15
N CYS A 377 -6.06 -20.59 -13.16
CA CYS A 377 -4.97 -21.55 -13.35
C CYS A 377 -5.50 -22.93 -13.81
N ALA A 378 -6.56 -23.43 -13.19
CA ALA A 378 -7.17 -24.70 -13.53
C ALA A 378 -7.77 -24.69 -14.94
N GLN A 379 -8.48 -23.61 -15.30
CA GLN A 379 -9.12 -23.48 -16.59
C GLN A 379 -8.10 -23.54 -17.72
N VAL A 380 -6.95 -22.85 -17.59
CA VAL A 380 -5.91 -22.91 -18.63
C VAL A 380 -5.28 -24.30 -18.71
N ALA A 381 -5.04 -24.96 -17.59
CA ALA A 381 -4.47 -26.32 -17.58
C ALA A 381 -5.38 -27.29 -18.35
N LEU A 382 -6.69 -27.24 -18.07
CA LEU A 382 -7.69 -28.11 -18.70
C LEU A 382 -7.92 -27.78 -20.18
N SER A 383 -7.89 -26.51 -20.58
CA SER A 383 -8.20 -26.11 -21.95
C SER A 383 -7.00 -26.15 -22.90
N SER A 384 -5.77 -26.01 -22.39
CA SER A 384 -4.56 -25.88 -23.21
C SER A 384 -3.52 -26.97 -22.97
N GLY A 385 -3.66 -27.76 -21.91
CA GLY A 385 -2.65 -28.74 -21.49
C GLY A 385 -1.41 -28.12 -20.82
N LEU A 386 -1.41 -26.81 -20.54
CA LEU A 386 -0.34 -26.14 -19.80
C LEU A 386 -0.14 -26.82 -18.43
N PRO A 387 1.08 -27.26 -18.06
CA PRO A 387 1.32 -27.81 -16.74
C PRO A 387 1.18 -26.75 -15.65
N VAL A 388 0.22 -26.97 -14.77
CA VAL A 388 -0.11 -26.11 -13.64
C VAL A 388 -0.09 -26.92 -12.37
N THR A 389 0.48 -26.36 -11.31
CA THR A 389 0.42 -26.91 -9.96
C THR A 389 -0.03 -25.82 -8.99
N VAL A 390 -1.07 -26.10 -8.22
CA VAL A 390 -1.61 -25.20 -7.19
C VAL A 390 -1.20 -25.74 -5.82
N TYR A 391 -0.65 -24.88 -4.97
CA TYR A 391 -0.28 -25.21 -3.60
C TYR A 391 -1.16 -24.44 -2.63
N ARG A 392 -2.11 -25.10 -1.94
CA ARG A 392 -2.89 -24.46 -0.88
C ARG A 392 -2.10 -24.49 0.41
N VAL A 393 -1.38 -23.40 0.68
CA VAL A 393 -0.46 -23.31 1.83
C VAL A 393 -1.21 -22.93 3.10
N GLY A 394 -0.95 -23.67 4.19
CA GLY A 394 -1.43 -23.38 5.54
C GLY A 394 -0.59 -22.32 6.25
N GLN A 395 -0.64 -22.29 7.58
CA GLN A 395 0.18 -21.36 8.37
C GLN A 395 1.67 -21.69 8.20
N ILE A 396 2.45 -20.72 7.72
CA ILE A 396 3.91 -20.79 7.67
C ILE A 396 4.48 -20.18 8.95
N CYS A 397 5.40 -20.89 9.61
CA CYS A 397 6.07 -20.42 10.82
C CYS A 397 7.57 -20.19 10.61
N GLY A 398 8.26 -19.82 11.68
CA GLY A 398 9.71 -19.57 11.65
C GLY A 398 10.52 -20.78 11.17
N PRO A 399 11.77 -20.56 10.74
CA PRO A 399 12.60 -21.65 10.21
C PRO A 399 12.97 -22.65 11.32
N THR A 400 13.19 -23.91 10.95
CA THR A 400 13.62 -24.97 11.88
C THR A 400 15.00 -24.73 12.46
N ALA A 401 15.93 -24.21 11.65
CA ALA A 401 17.32 -23.99 12.03
C ALA A 401 17.95 -22.85 11.22
N GLY A 402 19.18 -22.47 11.56
CA GLY A 402 19.98 -21.53 10.78
C GLY A 402 19.48 -20.07 10.82
N THR A 403 19.60 -19.40 9.67
CA THR A 403 19.23 -17.99 9.46
C THR A 403 17.75 -17.83 9.13
N GLY A 404 17.18 -16.65 9.37
CA GLY A 404 15.77 -16.37 9.10
C GLY A 404 14.99 -16.06 10.37
N VAL A 405 14.12 -15.05 10.28
CA VAL A 405 13.27 -14.61 11.38
C VAL A 405 11.80 -14.70 10.96
N TRP A 406 10.96 -15.23 11.84
CA TRP A 406 9.50 -15.18 11.65
C TRP A 406 9.04 -13.73 11.88
N ASN A 407 8.32 -13.17 10.92
CA ASN A 407 7.90 -11.77 10.98
C ASN A 407 7.06 -11.46 12.22
N LYS A 408 7.58 -10.61 13.12
CA LYS A 408 6.92 -10.19 14.37
C LYS A 408 5.53 -9.57 14.17
N LYS A 409 5.27 -9.03 12.99
CA LYS A 409 3.99 -8.38 12.67
C LYS A 409 2.88 -9.37 12.30
N GLU A 410 3.17 -10.66 12.20
CA GLU A 410 2.15 -11.69 11.97
C GLU A 410 1.36 -11.97 13.24
N TRP A 411 0.22 -12.68 13.12
CA TRP A 411 -0.76 -12.81 14.19
C TRP A 411 -0.27 -13.64 15.40
N VAL A 412 0.51 -14.70 15.19
CA VAL A 412 1.07 -15.48 16.32
C VAL A 412 2.13 -14.68 17.07
N PRO A 413 3.16 -14.11 16.42
CA PRO A 413 4.15 -13.31 17.15
C PRO A 413 3.53 -12.06 17.81
N SER A 414 2.54 -11.44 17.17
CA SER A 414 1.79 -10.31 17.76
C SER A 414 1.02 -10.71 19.01
N LEU A 415 0.41 -11.91 19.03
CA LEU A 415 -0.25 -12.48 20.21
C LEU A 415 0.77 -12.68 21.34
N ILE A 416 1.94 -13.25 21.04
CA ILE A 416 3.00 -13.51 22.03
C ILE A 416 3.55 -12.20 22.60
N GLU A 417 3.92 -11.24 21.76
CA GLU A 417 4.44 -9.93 22.19
C GLU A 417 3.44 -9.17 23.06
N THR A 418 2.18 -9.14 22.66
CA THR A 418 1.10 -8.53 23.44
C THR A 418 0.88 -9.30 24.75
N SER A 419 0.96 -10.63 24.73
CA SER A 419 0.83 -11.46 25.94
C SER A 419 1.93 -11.17 26.97
N ILE A 420 3.16 -10.94 26.51
CA ILE A 420 4.28 -10.53 27.36
C ILE A 420 3.98 -9.16 28.00
N ALA A 421 3.49 -8.20 27.22
CA ALA A 421 3.13 -6.86 27.70
C ALA A 421 1.95 -6.89 28.70
N LEU A 422 0.94 -7.75 28.47
CA LEU A 422 -0.21 -7.92 29.36
C LEU A 422 0.08 -8.74 30.62
N GLY A 423 1.16 -9.52 30.62
CA GLY A 423 1.47 -10.45 31.72
C GLY A 423 0.62 -11.72 31.73
N CYS A 424 -0.12 -12.00 30.65
CA CYS A 424 -0.94 -13.21 30.52
C CYS A 424 -0.94 -13.72 29.07
N ILE A 425 -1.08 -15.03 28.90
CA ILE A 425 -1.16 -15.72 27.60
C ILE A 425 -2.44 -16.58 27.53
N SER A 426 -3.02 -16.68 26.34
CA SER A 426 -4.19 -17.52 26.13
C SER A 426 -3.87 -19.02 26.21
N ASP A 427 -4.80 -19.78 26.74
CA ASP A 427 -4.77 -21.24 26.85
C ASP A 427 -5.04 -21.98 25.53
N SER A 428 -5.54 -21.27 24.52
CA SER A 428 -5.81 -21.77 23.17
C SER A 428 -5.59 -20.68 22.11
N LEU A 429 -5.76 -21.04 20.84
CA LEU A 429 -5.77 -20.13 19.68
C LEU A 429 -7.19 -19.95 19.12
N GLY A 430 -8.22 -20.12 19.95
CA GLY A 430 -9.60 -20.22 19.51
C GLY A 430 -9.80 -21.44 18.60
N SER A 431 -10.37 -21.22 17.41
CA SER A 431 -10.60 -22.27 16.41
C SER A 431 -9.36 -22.66 15.59
N ALA A 432 -8.22 -21.95 15.72
CA ALA A 432 -6.98 -22.27 15.01
C ALA A 432 -6.23 -23.44 15.69
N ALA A 433 -5.49 -24.22 14.89
CA ALA A 433 -4.62 -25.28 15.39
C ALA A 433 -3.13 -24.98 15.12
N VAL A 434 -2.25 -25.76 15.75
CA VAL A 434 -0.81 -25.71 15.50
C VAL A 434 -0.41 -26.77 14.46
N ASP A 435 -0.88 -26.59 13.23
CA ASP A 435 -0.55 -27.39 12.05
C ASP A 435 0.42 -26.67 11.11
N TRP A 436 1.35 -25.92 11.71
CA TRP A 436 2.21 -24.99 11.00
C TRP A 436 3.37 -25.70 10.29
N ILE A 437 3.80 -25.11 9.18
CA ILE A 437 4.97 -25.58 8.43
C ILE A 437 6.09 -24.55 8.54
N PRO A 438 7.27 -24.92 9.07
CA PRO A 438 8.45 -24.05 9.05
C PRO A 438 8.81 -23.60 7.63
N VAL A 439 9.08 -22.31 7.44
CA VAL A 439 9.27 -21.70 6.10
C VAL A 439 10.36 -22.36 5.26
N ASP A 440 11.45 -22.81 5.89
CA ASP A 440 12.55 -23.53 5.25
C ASP A 440 12.12 -24.92 4.77
N THR A 441 11.31 -25.62 5.58
CA THR A 441 10.73 -26.90 5.18
C THR A 441 9.65 -26.73 4.11
N ALA A 442 8.81 -25.69 4.19
CA ALA A 442 7.83 -25.39 3.15
C ALA A 442 8.48 -25.13 1.79
N ALA A 443 9.57 -24.35 1.76
CA ALA A 443 10.34 -24.11 0.53
C ALA A 443 10.90 -25.44 -0.03
N ARG A 444 11.46 -26.30 0.82
CA ARG A 444 11.97 -27.62 0.43
C ARG A 444 10.87 -28.53 -0.13
N ILE A 445 9.70 -28.60 0.52
CA ILE A 445 8.53 -29.35 0.06
C ILE A 445 8.10 -28.88 -1.34
N ILE A 446 7.94 -27.57 -1.53
CA ILE A 446 7.55 -27.01 -2.83
C ILE A 446 8.58 -27.36 -3.91
N THR A 447 9.87 -27.27 -3.62
CA THR A 447 10.92 -27.63 -4.59
C THR A 447 10.94 -29.12 -4.94
N GLU A 448 10.69 -30.02 -3.97
CA GLU A 448 10.56 -31.46 -4.23
C GLU A 448 9.34 -31.77 -5.10
N LEU A 449 8.21 -31.11 -4.83
CA LEU A 449 7.00 -31.25 -5.64
C LEU A 449 7.19 -30.71 -7.06
N ILE A 450 7.91 -29.59 -7.23
CA ILE A 450 8.30 -29.07 -8.56
C ILE A 450 9.12 -30.11 -9.35
N ASP A 451 10.12 -30.72 -8.71
CA ASP A 451 10.97 -31.74 -9.34
C ASP A 451 10.18 -33.02 -9.68
N SER A 452 9.32 -33.48 -8.75
CA SER A 452 8.43 -34.62 -8.97
C SER A 452 7.50 -34.39 -10.16
N ARG A 453 6.82 -33.24 -10.21
CA ARG A 453 5.90 -32.85 -11.30
C ARG A 453 6.60 -32.78 -12.65
N SER A 454 7.84 -32.28 -12.68
CA SER A 454 8.65 -32.22 -13.89
C SER A 454 9.08 -33.60 -14.42
N LYS A 455 9.14 -34.62 -13.55
CA LYS A 455 9.55 -36.00 -13.92
C LYS A 455 8.37 -36.87 -14.33
N THR A 456 7.22 -36.75 -13.67
CA THR A 456 6.08 -37.66 -13.88
C THR A 456 5.26 -37.27 -15.12
N GLY A 457 4.99 -35.98 -15.33
CA GLY A 457 4.24 -35.49 -16.50
C GLY A 457 2.81 -36.05 -16.66
N GLU A 458 2.24 -36.66 -15.61
CA GLU A 458 1.02 -37.49 -15.73
C GLU A 458 -0.29 -36.71 -15.88
N SER A 459 -0.33 -35.47 -15.39
CA SER A 459 -1.52 -34.60 -15.48
C SER A 459 -1.12 -33.14 -15.68
N ALA A 460 -1.84 -32.43 -16.54
CA ALA A 460 -1.67 -31.00 -16.74
C ALA A 460 -1.99 -30.18 -15.48
N LEU A 461 -2.83 -30.68 -14.58
CA LEU A 461 -3.20 -30.00 -13.34
C LEU A 461 -2.93 -30.88 -12.11
N ALA A 462 -2.34 -30.29 -11.08
CA ALA A 462 -2.25 -30.87 -9.75
C ALA A 462 -2.56 -29.82 -8.68
N VAL A 463 -3.17 -30.24 -7.59
CA VAL A 463 -3.41 -29.43 -6.40
C VAL A 463 -2.78 -30.16 -5.22
N PHE A 464 -2.10 -29.43 -4.34
CA PHE A 464 -1.54 -29.98 -3.10
C PHE A 464 -1.98 -29.13 -1.93
N ASN A 465 -2.48 -29.75 -0.86
CA ASN A 465 -2.78 -29.04 0.38
C ASN A 465 -1.54 -29.10 1.28
N LEU A 466 -0.84 -27.98 1.42
CA LEU A 466 0.38 -27.90 2.22
C LEU A 466 0.03 -27.42 3.64
N VAL A 467 -0.53 -28.32 4.43
CA VAL A 467 -0.82 -28.17 5.87
C VAL A 467 -0.09 -29.28 6.62
N ASN A 468 0.43 -29.02 7.83
CA ASN A 468 1.10 -30.08 8.59
C ASN A 468 0.07 -31.10 9.10
N PRO A 469 0.08 -32.37 8.66
CA PRO A 469 -0.88 -33.36 9.14
C PRO A 469 -0.59 -33.78 10.59
N ARG A 470 0.56 -33.37 11.16
CA ARG A 470 0.93 -33.62 12.57
C ARG A 470 0.77 -32.34 13.37
N VAL A 471 -0.29 -32.30 14.18
CA VAL A 471 -0.72 -31.12 14.94
C VAL A 471 -0.14 -31.16 16.35
N SER A 472 0.26 -30.00 16.87
CA SER A 472 0.63 -29.84 18.28
C SER A 472 -0.49 -29.22 19.10
N GLU A 473 -0.56 -29.59 20.38
CA GLU A 473 -1.41 -28.87 21.33
C GLU A 473 -0.78 -27.51 21.66
N TRP A 474 -1.59 -26.46 21.69
CA TRP A 474 -1.11 -25.12 21.98
C TRP A 474 -0.43 -25.03 23.35
N GLU A 475 -0.93 -25.77 24.33
CA GLU A 475 -0.36 -25.86 25.68
C GLU A 475 1.11 -26.31 25.68
N ASP A 476 1.48 -27.28 24.84
CA ASP A 476 2.85 -27.75 24.74
C ASP A 476 3.78 -26.70 24.11
N VAL A 477 3.24 -25.92 23.17
CA VAL A 477 3.98 -24.92 22.41
C VAL A 477 4.26 -23.67 23.24
N ILE A 478 3.35 -23.28 24.15
CA ILE A 478 3.52 -22.08 24.99
C ILE A 478 4.36 -22.28 26.25
N ALA A 479 4.65 -23.52 26.63
CA ALA A 479 5.41 -23.81 27.85
C ALA A 479 6.75 -23.02 27.97
N PRO A 480 7.56 -22.84 26.90
CA PRO A 480 8.76 -22.00 26.95
C PRO A 480 8.45 -20.51 27.19
N ILE A 481 7.34 -20.01 26.64
CA ILE A 481 6.91 -18.61 26.78
C ILE A 481 6.52 -18.34 28.23
N GLN A 482 5.67 -19.21 28.79
CA GLN A 482 5.21 -19.10 30.17
C GLN A 482 6.38 -19.16 31.16
N SER A 483 7.29 -20.12 30.95
CA SER A 483 8.46 -20.31 31.82
C SER A 483 9.43 -19.14 31.75
N ARG A 484 9.64 -18.55 30.56
CA ARG A 484 10.57 -17.43 30.36
C ARG A 484 10.07 -16.11 30.91
N TYR A 485 8.78 -15.80 30.74
CA TYR A 485 8.23 -14.48 31.09
C TYR A 485 7.28 -14.47 32.30
N GLY A 486 7.02 -15.64 32.92
CA GLY A 486 6.17 -15.77 34.09
C GLY A 486 4.72 -15.36 33.85
N LEU A 487 4.16 -15.73 32.69
CA LEU A 487 2.83 -15.30 32.26
C LEU A 487 1.71 -16.15 32.88
N GLU A 488 0.65 -15.49 33.33
CA GLU A 488 -0.60 -16.13 33.74
C GLU A 488 -1.29 -16.75 32.52
N LYS A 489 -1.71 -18.03 32.62
CA LYS A 489 -2.56 -18.64 31.58
C LYS A 489 -4.01 -18.24 31.82
N VAL A 490 -4.67 -17.72 30.79
CA VAL A 490 -6.08 -17.29 30.82
C VAL A 490 -6.84 -17.89 29.64
N THR A 491 -8.16 -17.88 29.68
CA THR A 491 -8.96 -18.31 28.52
C THR A 491 -8.71 -17.39 27.32
N PHE A 492 -8.90 -17.89 26.10
CA PHE A 492 -8.78 -17.06 24.90
C PHE A 492 -9.76 -15.88 24.91
N GLU A 493 -10.99 -16.10 25.39
CA GLU A 493 -12.01 -15.07 25.58
C GLU A 493 -11.58 -14.00 26.59
N ASP A 494 -11.02 -14.41 27.73
CA ASP A 494 -10.52 -13.48 28.75
C ASP A 494 -9.34 -12.67 28.22
N TRP A 495 -8.45 -13.28 27.44
CA TRP A 495 -7.34 -12.58 26.80
C TRP A 495 -7.83 -11.50 25.83
N ILE A 496 -8.84 -11.82 24.99
CA ILE A 496 -9.48 -10.84 24.11
C ILE A 496 -10.16 -9.73 24.91
N ALA A 497 -10.86 -10.06 26.00
CA ALA A 497 -11.52 -9.09 26.86
C ALA A 497 -10.51 -8.12 27.52
N ARG A 498 -9.35 -8.64 27.98
CA ARG A 498 -8.25 -7.81 28.50
C ARG A 498 -7.72 -6.87 27.41
N LEU A 499 -7.58 -7.34 26.17
CA LEU A 499 -7.13 -6.54 25.04
C LEU A 499 -8.15 -5.44 24.68
N GLN A 500 -9.45 -5.73 24.68
CA GLN A 500 -10.54 -4.76 24.45
C GLN A 500 -10.64 -3.69 25.54
N GLY A 501 -10.26 -4.03 26.78
CA GLY A 501 -10.34 -3.12 27.93
C GLY A 501 -9.36 -1.94 27.87
N ILE A 502 -8.39 -1.97 26.95
CA ILE A 502 -7.35 -0.95 26.80
C ILE A 502 -7.92 0.25 26.03
N LYS A 503 -8.09 1.40 26.70
CA LYS A 503 -8.62 2.64 26.10
C LYS A 503 -7.50 3.65 25.82
N GLY A 504 -7.53 4.26 24.63
CA GLY A 504 -6.78 5.48 24.32
C GLY A 504 -5.27 5.30 24.31
N THR A 505 -4.75 4.43 23.45
CA THR A 505 -3.32 4.18 23.33
C THR A 505 -2.62 5.31 22.58
N ALA A 506 -1.54 5.82 23.16
CA ALA A 506 -0.58 6.62 22.40
C ALA A 506 0.08 5.72 21.32
N GLU A 507 0.67 6.32 20.28
CA GLU A 507 1.33 5.57 19.20
C GLU A 507 2.43 4.63 19.74
N GLU A 508 3.09 5.01 20.84
CA GLU A 508 4.07 4.20 21.58
C GLU A 508 3.48 2.95 22.25
N ASP A 509 2.20 2.97 22.66
CA ASP A 509 1.53 1.81 23.26
C ASP A 509 1.13 0.77 22.20
N LEU A 510 0.82 1.22 20.97
CA LEU A 510 0.49 0.35 19.83
C LEU A 510 1.70 -0.41 19.28
N GLU A 511 2.93 0.02 19.61
CA GLU A 511 4.15 -0.73 19.31
C GLU A 511 4.33 -1.92 20.26
N LYS A 512 3.94 -1.77 21.53
CA LYS A 512 4.04 -2.82 22.57
C LYS A 512 2.86 -3.79 22.59
N LEU A 513 1.75 -3.39 21.97
CA LEU A 513 0.50 -4.17 21.90
C LEU A 513 0.08 -4.40 20.43
N PRO A 514 0.92 -5.05 19.62
CA PRO A 514 0.65 -5.21 18.19
C PRO A 514 -0.65 -5.97 17.88
N ALA A 515 -1.14 -6.82 18.79
CA ALA A 515 -2.39 -7.54 18.63
C ALA A 515 -3.62 -6.61 18.51
N LEU A 516 -3.56 -5.38 19.04
CA LEU A 516 -4.64 -4.40 18.90
C LEU A 516 -4.94 -4.05 17.43
N LYS A 517 -3.92 -4.10 16.57
CA LYS A 517 -4.04 -3.75 15.14
C LYS A 517 -4.90 -4.74 14.35
N ILE A 518 -5.05 -5.96 14.87
CA ILE A 518 -5.82 -7.05 14.25
C ILE A 518 -6.76 -7.69 15.28
N LEU A 519 -7.30 -6.89 16.21
CA LEU A 519 -8.21 -7.36 17.26
C LEU A 519 -9.43 -8.09 16.70
N GLU A 520 -9.99 -7.62 15.58
CA GLU A 520 -11.13 -8.24 14.90
C GLU A 520 -10.82 -9.66 14.43
N PHE A 521 -9.58 -9.92 13.98
CA PHE A 521 -9.14 -11.25 13.59
C PHE A 521 -9.18 -12.24 14.77
N TYR A 522 -8.65 -11.85 15.95
CA TYR A 522 -8.72 -12.71 17.14
C TYR A 522 -10.15 -12.95 17.61
N GLN A 523 -11.03 -11.94 17.51
CA GLN A 523 -12.45 -12.10 17.80
C GLN A 523 -13.12 -13.10 16.84
N GLY A 524 -12.70 -13.08 15.56
CA GLY A 524 -13.10 -14.08 14.57
C GLY A 524 -12.73 -15.49 15.02
N LEU A 525 -11.51 -15.70 15.51
CA LEU A 525 -11.04 -17.01 15.97
C LEU A 525 -11.80 -17.56 17.19
N SER A 526 -12.31 -16.69 18.09
CA SER A 526 -13.09 -17.11 19.27
C SER A 526 -14.52 -17.54 18.94
N ARG A 527 -15.09 -17.08 17.81
CA ARG A 527 -16.43 -17.46 17.38
C ARG A 527 -16.39 -18.75 16.56
N SER A 528 -17.05 -19.81 17.05
CA SER A 528 -17.14 -21.11 16.38
C SER A 528 -17.78 -21.03 14.98
N ASP A 529 -18.61 -20.01 14.73
CA ASP A 529 -19.39 -19.87 13.50
C ASP A 529 -18.82 -18.81 12.54
N SER A 530 -17.60 -18.31 12.79
CA SER A 530 -17.03 -17.25 11.95
C SER A 530 -16.60 -17.78 10.58
N VAL A 531 -17.29 -17.35 9.53
CA VAL A 531 -16.94 -17.66 8.12
C VAL A 531 -15.73 -16.88 7.60
N GLU A 532 -15.14 -16.05 8.45
CA GLU A 532 -14.02 -15.17 8.11
C GLU A 532 -12.68 -15.73 8.58
N CYS A 533 -12.62 -16.45 9.72
CA CYS A 533 -11.36 -16.89 10.33
C CYS A 533 -11.37 -18.32 10.86
N SER A 534 -12.48 -19.06 10.74
CA SER A 534 -12.56 -20.42 11.30
C SER A 534 -11.76 -21.46 10.52
N ARG A 535 -11.26 -22.46 11.25
CA ARG A 535 -10.76 -23.70 10.66
C ARG A 535 -11.94 -24.43 10.02
N PRO A 536 -11.79 -24.99 8.81
CA PRO A 536 -12.84 -25.79 8.20
C PRO A 536 -13.21 -26.99 9.08
N ALA A 537 -14.47 -27.42 8.99
CA ALA A 537 -15.02 -28.49 9.82
C ALA A 537 -14.39 -29.86 9.57
N ARG A 538 -13.70 -30.02 8.44
CA ARG A 538 -13.03 -31.25 8.00
C ARG A 538 -11.55 -30.96 7.69
N PRO A 539 -10.66 -31.94 7.89
CA PRO A 539 -9.23 -31.77 7.61
C PRO A 539 -8.96 -31.69 6.10
N PHE A 540 -7.79 -31.13 5.76
CA PHE A 540 -7.23 -31.21 4.42
C PHE A 540 -6.59 -32.58 4.17
N VAL A 541 -6.87 -33.18 3.02
CA VAL A 541 -6.16 -34.34 2.45
C VAL A 541 -4.75 -33.89 2.07
N THR A 542 -3.71 -34.64 2.43
CA THR A 542 -2.28 -34.29 2.18
C THR A 542 -1.49 -35.42 1.51
N GLU A 543 -2.15 -36.55 1.25
CA GLU A 543 -1.53 -37.81 0.89
C GLU A 543 -0.74 -37.74 -0.43
N ALA A 544 -1.24 -37.02 -1.45
CA ALA A 544 -0.52 -36.90 -2.72
C ALA A 544 0.75 -36.06 -2.55
N GLY A 545 0.69 -35.01 -1.73
CA GLY A 545 1.85 -34.22 -1.33
C GLY A 545 2.89 -35.05 -0.58
N GLU A 546 2.48 -35.84 0.42
CA GLU A 546 3.36 -36.70 1.22
C GLU A 546 3.99 -37.84 0.38
N GLN A 547 3.27 -38.37 -0.59
CA GLN A 547 3.82 -39.38 -1.51
C GLN A 547 4.94 -38.81 -2.38
N GLN A 548 4.81 -37.55 -2.80
CA GLN A 548 5.71 -36.91 -3.76
C GLN A 548 6.84 -36.07 -3.12
N SER A 549 6.73 -35.74 -1.83
CA SER A 549 7.75 -35.01 -1.07
C SER A 549 8.15 -35.80 0.18
N ALA A 550 9.43 -36.20 0.22
CA ALA A 550 10.00 -36.81 1.42
C ALA A 550 9.97 -35.85 2.61
N SER A 551 10.26 -34.58 2.35
CA SER A 551 10.20 -33.53 3.36
C SER A 551 8.82 -33.32 3.95
N PHE A 552 7.75 -33.53 3.17
CA PHE A 552 6.39 -33.39 3.66
C PHE A 552 5.94 -34.62 4.45
N ARG A 553 6.29 -35.82 3.96
CA ARG A 553 6.01 -37.09 4.65
C ARG A 553 6.70 -37.18 6.02
N ASP A 554 7.92 -36.68 6.10
CA ASP A 554 8.75 -36.74 7.31
C ASP A 554 8.62 -35.46 8.17
N LEU A 555 7.74 -34.52 7.78
CA LEU A 555 7.49 -33.28 8.53
C LEU A 555 6.95 -33.62 9.92
N GLU A 556 7.62 -33.19 10.98
CA GLU A 556 7.17 -33.38 12.36
C GLU A 556 6.26 -32.23 12.84
N ALA A 557 5.55 -32.44 13.95
CA ALA A 557 4.75 -31.41 14.60
C ALA A 557 5.65 -30.30 15.18
N VAL A 558 5.10 -29.09 15.34
CA VAL A 558 5.85 -27.97 15.94
C VAL A 558 6.14 -28.26 17.41
N THR A 559 7.41 -28.25 17.80
CA THR A 559 7.81 -28.55 19.18
C THR A 559 8.02 -27.29 20.01
N SER A 560 7.97 -27.45 21.34
CA SER A 560 8.38 -26.41 22.30
C SER A 560 9.82 -25.94 22.07
N GLY A 561 10.71 -26.83 21.62
CA GLY A 561 12.09 -26.48 21.25
C GLY A 561 12.15 -25.50 20.08
N LEU A 562 11.32 -25.68 19.05
CA LEU A 562 11.22 -24.73 17.94
C LEU A 562 10.68 -23.38 18.40
N MET A 563 9.65 -23.36 19.26
CA MET A 563 9.12 -22.12 19.83
C MET A 563 10.20 -21.37 20.64
N GLY A 564 10.99 -22.09 21.45
CA GLY A 564 12.15 -21.52 22.16
C GLY A 564 13.14 -20.84 21.21
N CYS A 565 13.48 -21.50 20.10
CA CYS A 565 14.36 -20.92 19.08
C CYS A 565 13.78 -19.66 18.42
N TRP A 566 12.47 -19.60 18.20
CA TRP A 566 11.81 -18.42 17.64
C TRP A 566 11.78 -17.25 18.63
N LEU A 567 11.55 -17.52 19.92
CA LEU A 567 11.64 -16.52 20.98
C LEU A 567 13.02 -15.88 21.06
N ASP A 568 14.08 -16.70 20.99
CA ASP A 568 15.46 -16.19 20.99
C ASP A 568 15.74 -15.27 19.80
N ARG A 569 15.21 -15.59 18.62
CA ARG A 569 15.36 -14.78 17.41
C ARG A 569 14.51 -13.52 17.42
N TRP A 570 13.34 -13.56 18.05
CA TRP A 570 12.54 -12.35 18.26
C TRP A 570 13.21 -11.41 19.26
N GLY A 571 13.90 -11.92 20.28
CA GLY A 571 14.62 -11.07 21.23
C GLY A 571 13.71 -10.08 21.94
N TYR A 572 12.53 -10.54 22.39
CA TYR A 572 11.68 -9.74 23.27
C TYR A 572 12.42 -9.46 24.58
N GLU A 573 12.23 -8.28 25.17
CA GLU A 573 12.93 -7.89 26.39
C GLU A 573 12.55 -8.83 27.55
N ASP A 574 13.56 -9.47 28.16
CA ASP A 574 13.36 -10.19 29.41
C ASP A 574 13.00 -9.15 30.49
N LYS A 575 11.94 -9.39 31.27
CA LYS A 575 11.62 -8.52 32.42
C LYS A 575 12.88 -8.45 33.30
N CYS A 576 13.46 -7.25 33.41
CA CYS A 576 14.56 -6.99 34.34
C CYS A 576 14.21 -7.58 35.72
N CYS A 577 15.11 -8.41 36.24
CA CYS A 577 15.06 -8.86 37.63
C CYS A 577 15.06 -7.68 38.61
#